data_AF-A0A2Z6LX25-F1
#
_entry.id   AF-A0A2Z6LX25-F1
#
_cell.length_a   1.000
_cell.length_b   1.000
_cell.length_c   1.000
_cell.angle_alpha   90.00
_cell.angle_beta   90.00
_cell.angle_gamma   90.00
#
_symmetry.space_group_name_H-M   'P 1'
#
loop_
_entity.id
_entity.type
_entity.pdbx_description
1 polymer ?
#
loop_
_entity_poly.entity_id
_entity_poly.type
_entity_poly.pdbx_seq_one_letter_code
_entity_poly.pdbx_strand_id
1 'polypeptide(L)'
;MQQHLMQMQPMMAAYYPNNVTTDHIQQYLDENKSLILKIVESQNSGKLTECAENQSRLQRNLMYLAAIADSQPQPPTMSGQVHT
;
A
#
# COMPACT_ATOMS: atom_id res chain seq x y z
N MET A 1 -44.04 16.78 20.02
CA MET A 1 -42.59 17.05 20.03
C MET A 1 -41.83 15.73 20.10
N GLN A 2 -41.45 15.17 18.95
CA GLN A 2 -40.23 14.37 18.85
C GLN A 2 -39.82 14.33 17.38
N GLN A 3 -38.84 15.17 17.06
CA GLN A 3 -38.14 15.20 15.80
C GLN A 3 -37.34 13.91 15.65
N HIS A 4 -37.67 13.09 14.65
CA HIS A 4 -36.75 12.06 14.20
C HIS A 4 -35.83 12.69 13.15
N LEU A 5 -34.66 13.12 13.63
CA LEU A 5 -33.56 13.63 12.83
C LEU A 5 -33.14 12.58 11.80
N MET A 6 -33.15 12.98 10.54
CA MET A 6 -32.33 12.38 9.49
C MET A 6 -30.88 12.27 9.98
N GLN A 7 -30.41 11.06 10.24
CA GLN A 7 -28.98 10.76 10.15
C GLN A 7 -28.69 10.27 8.74
N MET A 8 -28.47 11.21 7.83
CA MET A 8 -27.58 10.96 6.71
C MET A 8 -26.17 10.82 7.29
N GLN A 9 -25.72 9.59 7.49
CA GLN A 9 -24.30 9.30 7.64
C GLN A 9 -23.68 9.05 6.26
N PRO A 10 -22.43 9.48 6.05
CA PRO A 10 -21.92 9.83 4.73
C PRO A 10 -21.60 8.61 3.86
N MET A 11 -22.15 8.62 2.66
CA MET A 11 -21.63 7.99 1.44
C MET A 11 -20.16 8.39 1.20
N MET A 12 -19.18 7.76 1.86
CA MET A 12 -17.77 7.96 1.47
C MET A 12 -16.79 6.84 1.86
N ALA A 13 -17.25 5.67 2.31
CA ALA A 13 -16.33 4.55 2.62
C ALA A 13 -16.12 3.56 1.45
N ALA A 14 -16.86 3.70 0.35
CA ALA A 14 -16.93 2.67 -0.71
C ALA A 14 -16.08 2.97 -1.95
N TYR A 15 -15.33 4.07 -1.99
CA TYR A 15 -14.41 4.39 -3.09
C TYR A 15 -12.96 4.01 -2.75
N TYR A 16 -12.74 2.76 -2.33
CA TYR A 16 -11.44 2.13 -2.53
C TYR A 16 -11.59 1.16 -3.70
N PRO A 17 -11.35 1.62 -4.94
CA PRO A 17 -11.31 0.70 -6.07
C PRO A 17 -10.09 -0.20 -5.89
N ASN A 18 -10.33 -1.50 -6.08
CA ASN A 18 -9.41 -2.62 -5.97
C ASN A 18 -9.29 -3.20 -4.56
N ASN A 19 -10.01 -4.30 -4.35
CA ASN A 19 -9.65 -5.31 -3.37
C ASN A 19 -8.21 -5.75 -3.67
N VAL A 20 -7.24 -5.10 -3.04
CA VAL A 20 -5.84 -5.53 -3.10
C VAL A 20 -5.77 -6.92 -2.49
N THR A 21 -5.52 -7.92 -3.35
CA THR A 21 -5.44 -9.31 -2.92
C THR A 21 -4.01 -9.65 -2.52
N THR A 22 -3.86 -10.68 -1.69
CA THR A 22 -2.54 -11.24 -1.37
C THR A 22 -1.79 -11.67 -2.62
N ASP A 23 -2.49 -12.18 -3.64
CA ASP A 23 -1.90 -12.53 -4.93
C ASP A 23 -1.28 -11.32 -5.63
N HIS A 24 -2.00 -10.20 -5.65
CA HIS A 24 -1.50 -8.96 -6.22
C HIS A 24 -0.29 -8.41 -5.45
N ILE A 25 -0.30 -8.51 -4.12
CA ILE A 25 0.86 -8.17 -3.28
C ILE A 25 2.08 -9.04 -3.64
N GLN A 26 1.87 -10.35 -3.82
CA GLN A 26 2.95 -11.26 -4.19
C GLN A 26 3.56 -10.94 -5.56
N GLN A 27 2.75 -10.58 -6.55
CA GLN A 27 3.25 -10.13 -7.85
C GLN A 27 4.23 -8.96 -7.72
N TYR A 28 3.91 -7.96 -6.89
CA TYR A 28 4.80 -6.84 -6.63
C TYR A 28 6.07 -7.25 -5.86
N LEU A 29 5.98 -8.21 -4.95
CA LEU A 29 7.14 -8.73 -4.22
C LEU A 29 8.11 -9.50 -5.14
N ASP A 30 7.57 -10.35 -6.02
CA ASP A 30 8.35 -11.06 -7.04
C ASP A 30 8.98 -10.10 -8.04
N GLU A 31 8.24 -9.08 -8.46
CA GLU A 31 8.75 -8.03 -9.32
C GLU A 31 9.88 -7.24 -8.64
N ASN A 32 9.74 -6.88 -7.37
CA ASN A 32 10.78 -6.20 -6.60
C ASN A 32 12.06 -7.04 -6.54
N LYS A 33 11.94 -8.36 -6.34
CA LYS A 33 13.07 -9.28 -6.38
C LYS A 33 13.76 -9.27 -7.74
N SER A 34 12.99 -9.34 -8.84
CA SER A 34 13.54 -9.27 -10.20
C SER A 34 14.25 -7.94 -10.47
N LEU A 35 13.64 -6.81 -10.06
CA LEU A 35 14.21 -5.48 -10.23
C LEU A 35 15.53 -5.33 -9.46
N ILE A 36 15.61 -5.82 -8.22
CA ILE A 36 16.86 -5.78 -7.44
C ILE A 36 17.98 -6.52 -8.17
N LEU A 37 17.70 -7.73 -8.70
CA LEU A 37 18.70 -8.49 -9.47
C LEU A 37 19.14 -7.72 -10.73
N LYS A 38 18.21 -7.14 -11.48
CA LYS A 38 18.51 -6.34 -12.68
C LYS A 38 19.30 -5.07 -12.37
N ILE A 39 19.02 -4.42 -11.23
CA ILE A 39 19.75 -3.24 -10.78
C ILE A 39 21.22 -3.61 -10.53
N VAL A 40 21.47 -4.70 -9.79
CA VAL A 40 22.83 -5.18 -9.50
C VAL A 40 23.57 -5.52 -10.80
N GLU A 41 22.92 -6.26 -11.70
CA GLU A 41 23.50 -6.60 -13.02
C GLU A 41 23.81 -5.35 -13.86
N SER A 42 22.89 -4.39 -13.90
CA SER A 42 23.05 -3.15 -14.66
C SER A 42 24.18 -2.29 -14.10
N GLN A 43 24.34 -2.23 -12.77
CA GLN A 43 25.47 -1.54 -12.13
C GLN A 43 26.80 -2.22 -12.45
N ASN A 44 26.87 -3.55 -12.35
CA ASN A 44 28.07 -4.31 -12.68
C ASN A 44 28.48 -4.18 -14.15
N SER A 45 27.50 -4.01 -15.05
CA SER A 45 27.71 -3.87 -16.49
C SER A 45 27.88 -2.43 -16.97
N GLY A 46 27.80 -1.43 -16.07
CA GLY A 46 27.89 -0.02 -16.41
C GLY A 46 26.67 0.54 -17.17
N LYS A 47 25.54 -0.16 -17.18
CA LYS A 47 24.29 0.27 -17.84
C LYS A 47 23.49 1.24 -16.97
N LEU A 48 23.98 2.47 -16.85
CA LEU A 48 23.43 3.46 -15.90
C LEU A 48 21.96 3.83 -16.19
N THR A 49 21.58 3.93 -17.47
CA THR A 49 20.18 4.23 -17.84
C THR A 49 19.23 3.13 -17.41
N GLU A 50 19.55 1.87 -17.74
CA GLU A 50 18.74 0.70 -17.34
C GLU A 50 18.68 0.56 -15.81
N CYS A 51 19.79 0.85 -15.11
CA CYS A 51 19.82 0.91 -13.65
C CYS A 51 18.83 1.95 -13.11
N ALA A 52 18.84 3.18 -13.64
CA ALA A 52 17.97 4.27 -13.19
C ALA A 52 16.48 3.96 -13.44
N GLU A 53 16.15 3.35 -14.58
CA GLU A 53 14.78 2.93 -14.91
C GLU A 53 14.29 1.83 -13.95
N ASN A 54 15.12 0.80 -13.72
CA ASN A 54 14.80 -0.27 -12.79
C ASN A 54 14.66 0.25 -11.34
N GLN A 55 15.50 1.20 -10.92
CA GLN A 55 15.39 1.86 -9.61
C GLN A 55 14.07 2.64 -9.48
N SER A 56 13.69 3.40 -10.51
CA SER A 56 12.45 4.19 -10.51
C SER A 56 11.21 3.29 -10.43
N ARG A 57 11.26 2.12 -11.07
CA ARG A 57 10.19 1.11 -10.99
C ARG A 57 10.13 0.44 -9.61
N LEU A 58 11.28 0.07 -9.05
CA LEU A 58 11.37 -0.50 -7.70
C LEU A 58 10.81 0.47 -6.65
N GLN A 59 11.16 1.76 -6.74
CA GLN A 59 10.62 2.79 -5.84
C GLN A 59 9.10 2.91 -5.92
N ARG A 60 8.51 2.88 -7.12
CA ARG A 60 7.04 2.90 -7.28
C ARG A 60 6.38 1.70 -6.64
N ASN A 61 6.93 0.51 -6.84
CA ASN A 61 6.40 -0.71 -6.25
C ASN A 61 6.46 -0.66 -4.71
N LEU A 62 7.56 -0.19 -4.14
CA LEU A 62 7.70 -0.02 -2.69
C LEU A 62 6.72 1.02 -2.13
N MET A 63 6.56 2.16 -2.80
CA MET A 63 5.60 3.19 -2.40
C MET A 63 4.17 2.65 -2.43
N TYR A 64 3.82 1.88 -3.47
CA TYR A 64 2.50 1.27 -3.59
C TYR A 64 2.24 0.25 -2.48
N LEU A 65 3.20 -0.64 -2.20
CA LEU A 65 3.09 -1.61 -1.11
C LEU A 65 2.97 -0.93 0.27
N ALA A 66 3.69 0.16 0.51
CA ALA A 66 3.57 0.95 1.73
C ALA A 66 2.16 1.57 1.87
N ALA A 67 1.64 2.18 0.80
CA ALA A 67 0.30 2.75 0.81
C ALA A 67 -0.80 1.70 1.11
N ILE A 68 -0.64 0.47 0.60
CA ILE A 68 -1.52 -0.66 0.92
C ILE A 68 -1.41 -1.05 2.40
N ALA A 69 -0.20 -1.11 2.93
CA ALA A 69 0.05 -1.47 4.33
C ALA A 69 -0.55 -0.43 5.29
N ASP A 70 -0.40 0.87 4.98
CA ASP A 70 -0.94 1.97 5.78
C ASP A 70 -2.48 2.03 5.73
N SER A 71 -3.08 1.56 4.63
CA SER A 71 -4.53 1.50 4.45
C SER A 71 -5.19 0.31 5.15
N GLN A 72 -4.42 -0.57 5.82
CA GLN A 72 -4.99 -1.68 6.58
C GLN A 72 -5.73 -1.18 7.82
N PRO A 73 -6.91 -1.76 8.14
CA PRO A 73 -7.65 -1.39 9.35
C PRO A 73 -6.79 -1.64 10.59
N GLN A 74 -6.53 -0.58 11.35
CA GLN A 74 -5.78 -0.69 12.60
C GLN A 74 -6.55 -1.58 13.58
N PRO A 75 -5.88 -2.51 14.28
CA PRO A 75 -6.54 -3.28 15.32
C PRO A 75 -7.11 -2.29 16.35
N PRO A 76 -8.32 -2.54 16.89
CA PRO A 76 -8.91 -1.66 17.88
C PRO A 76 -7.93 -1.53 19.04
N THR A 77 -7.38 -0.34 19.22
CA THR A 77 -6.58 -0.03 20.40
C THR A 77 -7.54 -0.20 21.58
N MET A 78 -7.26 -1.16 22.46
CA MET A 78 -7.98 -1.26 23.73
C MET A 78 -7.58 -0.04 24.56
N SER A 79 -8.21 1.11 24.30
CA SER A 79 -8.12 2.30 25.12
C SER A 79 -8.64 1.91 26.50
N GLY A 80 -7.70 1.82 27.45
CA GLY A 80 -7.92 1.30 28.79
C GLY A 80 -9.11 1.95 29.47
N GLN A 81 -10.07 1.13 29.86
CA GLN A 81 -11.05 1.48 30.86
C GLN A 81 -10.34 1.59 32.21
N VAL A 82 -9.79 2.77 32.52
CA VAL A 82 -9.62 3.18 33.91
C VAL A 82 -11.00 3.67 34.35
N HIS A 83 -11.84 2.74 34.83
CA HIS A 83 -13.00 3.10 35.62
C HIS A 83 -12.50 3.40 37.04
N THR A 84 -12.81 4.62 37.47
CA THR A 84 -12.73 5.16 38.83
C THR A 84 -13.42 4.30 39.86
#